data_AF-A0A345DPE5-F1
#
_entry.id   AF-A0A345DPE5-F1
#
_cell.length_a   1.000
_cell.length_b   1.000
_cell.length_c   1.000
_cell.angle_alpha   90.00
_cell.angle_beta   90.00
_cell.angle_gamma   90.00
#
_symmetry.space_group_name_H-M   'P 1'
#
loop_
_entity.id
_entity.type
_entity.pdbx_description
1 polymer ?
#
loop_
_entity_poly.entity_id
_entity_poly.type
_entity_poly.pdbx_seq_one_letter_code
_entity_poly.pdbx_strand_id
1 'polypeptide(L)' 'MTKKYLLIMKGDFSNDILTKSFYTLEKAKITANVENKNGWITTIIDLEDKNIK' A
#
# COMPACT_ATOMS: atom_id res chain seq x y z
N MET A 1 -9.50 -3.41 -17.66
CA MET A 1 -8.97 -3.82 -16.34
C MET A 1 -8.24 -2.62 -15.78
N THR A 2 -8.65 -2.02 -14.67
CA THR A 2 -7.77 -0.97 -14.10
C THR A 2 -7.93 -0.63 -12.63
N LYS A 3 -8.66 -1.40 -11.80
CA LYS A 3 -8.62 -1.16 -10.35
C LYS A 3 -7.16 -1.22 -9.88
N LYS A 4 -6.63 -0.08 -9.42
CA LYS A 4 -5.22 0.08 -9.05
C LYS A 4 -5.16 0.60 -7.63
N TYR A 5 -4.52 -0.15 -6.76
CA TYR A 5 -4.29 0.21 -5.37
C TYR A 5 -2.80 0.45 -5.15
N LEU A 6 -2.45 1.50 -4.41
CA LEU A 6 -1.09 1.82 -4.04
C LEU A 6 -0.90 1.54 -2.55
N LEU A 7 0.03 0.65 -2.23
CA LEU A 7 0.50 0.44 -0.87
C LEU A 7 1.70 1.33 -0.63
N ILE A 8 1.58 2.27 0.30
CA ILE A 8 2.69 3.06 0.85
C ILE A 8 3.17 2.35 2.11
N MET A 9 4.48 2.17 2.25
CA MET A 9 5.13 1.55 3.40
C MET A 9 6.19 2.52 3.90
N LYS A 10 6.12 2.89 5.18
CA LYS A 10 7.13 3.67 5.87
C LYS A 10 7.85 2.77 6.87
N GLY A 11 9.17 2.79 6.87
CA GLY A 11 9.96 2.08 7.87
C GLY A 11 9.71 2.67 9.26
N ASP A 12 9.57 1.80 10.27
CA ASP A 12 9.54 2.24 11.67
C ASP A 12 10.92 2.74 12.13
N PHE A 13 11.98 2.10 11.62
CA PHE A 13 13.37 2.34 12.03
C PHE A 13 14.21 3.06 10.97
N SER A 14 13.65 3.31 9.79
CA SER A 14 14.29 4.08 8.73
C SER A 14 13.34 5.14 8.18
N ASN A 15 13.89 6.22 7.62
CA ASN A 15 13.10 7.21 6.90
C ASN A 15 12.76 6.76 5.47
N ASP A 16 12.87 5.46 5.18
CA ASP A 16 12.56 4.91 3.88
C ASP A 16 11.05 4.87 3.67
N ILE A 17 10.65 5.30 2.47
CA ILE A 17 9.29 5.19 1.98
C ILE A 17 9.33 4.34 0.73
N LEU A 18 8.62 3.22 0.78
CA LEU A 18 8.49 2.29 -0.34
C LEU A 18 7.05 2.27 -0.83
N THR A 19 6.87 2.08 -2.13
CA THR A 19 5.54 1.99 -2.74
C THR A 19 5.40 0.74 -3.59
N LYS A 20 4.27 0.03 -3.45
CA LYS A 20 3.91 -1.14 -4.28
C LYS A 20 2.52 -0.94 -4.89
N SER A 21 2.36 -1.25 -6.17
CA SER A 21 1.08 -1.17 -6.88
C SER A 21 0.41 -2.54 -7.01
N PHE A 22 -0.91 -2.59 -6.91
CA PHE A 22 -1.71 -3.82 -6.99
C PHE A 22 -2.94 -3.63 -7.86
N TYR A 23 -3.39 -4.70 -8.52
CA TYR A 23 -4.62 -4.70 -9.31
C TYR A 23 -5.89 -5.06 -8.51
N THR A 24 -5.74 -5.52 -7.27
CA THR A 24 -6.86 -5.87 -6.38
C THR A 24 -6.60 -5.43 -4.95
N LEU A 25 -7.66 -5.01 -4.24
CA LEU A 25 -7.58 -4.61 -2.84
C LEU A 25 -7.11 -5.76 -1.95
N GLU A 26 -7.53 -6.98 -2.29
CA GLU A 26 -7.16 -8.19 -1.55
C GLU A 26 -5.64 -8.40 -1.51
N LYS A 27 -4.97 -8.32 -2.67
CA LYS A 27 -3.49 -8.46 -2.73
C LYS A 27 -2.78 -7.34 -1.97
N ALA A 28 -3.31 -6.12 -2.04
CA ALA A 28 -2.78 -4.99 -1.27
C ALA A 28 -2.91 -5.23 0.24
N LYS A 29 -4.07 -5.71 0.73
CA LYS A 29 -4.32 -6.04 2.14
C LYS A 29 -3.44 -7.18 2.65
N ILE A 30 -3.29 -8.24 1.86
CA ILE A 30 -2.41 -9.38 2.20
C ILE A 30 -0.98 -8.88 2.37
N THR A 31 -0.47 -8.10 1.41
CA THR A 31 0.90 -7.57 1.47
C THR A 31 1.07 -6.60 2.64
N ALA A 32 0.13 -5.68 2.85
CA ALA A 32 0.15 -4.74 3.96
C ALA A 32 0.23 -5.42 5.33
N ASN A 33 -0.51 -6.51 5.53
CA ASN A 33 -0.49 -7.30 6.77
C ASN A 33 0.84 -8.02 6.99
N VAL A 34 1.47 -8.53 5.93
CA VAL A 34 2.80 -9.16 6.01
C VAL A 34 3.86 -8.11 6.36
N GLU A 35 3.89 -7.00 5.63
CA GLU A 35 4.91 -5.95 5.82
C GLU A 35 4.74 -5.25 7.17
N ASN A 36 3.50 -5.08 7.65
CA ASN A 36 3.26 -4.48 8.97
C ASN A 36 3.85 -5.30 10.12
N LYS A 37 3.82 -6.63 10.02
CA LYS A 37 4.49 -7.53 10.98
C LYS A 37 6.02 -7.45 10.90
N ASN A 38 6.57 -6.95 9.79
CA ASN A 38 8.00 -6.77 9.57
C ASN A 38 8.50 -5.36 9.94
N GLY A 39 7.70 -4.56 10.65
CA GLY A 39 8.10 -3.21 11.10
C GLY A 39 7.88 -2.10 10.06
N TRP A 40 6.96 -2.31 9.12
CA TRP A 40 6.51 -1.26 8.20
C TRP A 40 5.14 -0.71 8.62
N ILE A 41 5.02 0.60 8.76
CA ILE A 41 3.71 1.25 8.80
C ILE A 41 3.18 1.29 7.37
N THR A 42 2.02 0.71 7.14
CA THR A 42 1.45 0.58 5.80
C THR A 42 0.15 1.35 5.62
N THR A 43 -0.09 1.88 4.42
CA THR A 43 -1.33 2.56 4.02
C THR A 43 -1.69 2.16 2.60
N ILE A 44 -2.94 1.78 2.38
CA ILE A 44 -3.46 1.44 1.05
C ILE A 44 -4.28 2.62 0.54
N ILE A 45 -3.97 3.09 -0.66
CA ILE A 45 -4.69 4.12 -1.39
C ILE A 45 -5.39 3.46 -2.57
N ASP A 46 -6.68 3.73 -2.74
CA ASP A 46 -7.42 3.39 -3.96
C ASP A 46 -7.20 4.49 -4.99
N LEU A 47 -6.50 4.20 -6.09
CA LEU A 47 -6.18 5.20 -7.12
C LEU A 47 -7.34 5.41 -8.11
N GLU A 48 -8.41 4.64 -8.03
CA GLU A 48 -9.65 4.91 -8.77
C GLU A 48 -10.64 5.73 -7.93
N ASP A 49 -10.27 6.12 -6.69
CA ASP A 49 -11.07 7.04 -5.89
C ASP A 49 -11.19 8.38 -6.63
N LYS A 50 -12.43 8.75 -6.98
CA LYS A 50 -12.77 9.96 -7.73
C LYS A 50 -12.38 11.26 -6.99
N ASN A 51 -12.06 11.15 -5.70
CA ASN A 51 -11.59 12.27 -4.90
C ASN A 51 -10.09 12.55 -5.05
N ILE A 52 -9.33 11.64 -5.68
CA ILE A 52 -7.93 11.85 -6.05
C ILE A 52 -7.89 12.48 -7.45
N LYS A 53 -7.50 13.75 -7.55
CA LYS A 53 -7.38 14.52 -8.80
C LYS A 53 -5.94 14.69 -9.23
#